data_AF-A0A2V8F021-F1
#
_entry.id   AF-A0A2V8F021-F1
#
_cell.length_a   1.000
_cell.length_b   1.000
_cell.length_c   1.000
_cell.angle_alpha   90.00
_cell.angle_beta   90.00
_cell.angle_gamma   90.00
#
_symmetry.space_group_name_H-M   'P 1'
#
loop_
_entity.id
_entity.type
_entity.pdbx_description
1 polymer ?
#
loop_
_entity_poly.entity_id
_entity_poly.type
_entity_poly.pdbx_seq_one_letter_code
_entity_poly.pdbx_strand_id
1 'polypeptide(L)'
;MIRLLFIGDIVGRPGRDLVRYGLPAIVERHQIDLVIANAENSAAGFGITREIGDHLLEWGVDVMTSGNHIWDKKEALDYIGAEPRLLRPANYPAGAPGNGSYLARTRDGRSVGVVNVMGRVFMLNIDDPFTSVLREIETLKQ
;
A
#
# COMPACT_ATOMS: atom_id res chain seq x y z
N MET A 1 -17.86 -0.20 15.37
CA MET A 1 -17.25 -1.15 14.40
C MET A 1 -16.25 -0.35 13.56
N ILE A 2 -15.06 -0.88 13.26
CA ILE A 2 -14.09 -0.21 12.38
C ILE A 2 -14.60 -0.28 10.94
N ARG A 3 -14.56 0.82 10.20
CA ARG A 3 -14.88 0.91 8.77
C ARG A 3 -13.61 1.18 7.96
N LEU A 4 -13.26 0.23 7.11
CA LEU A 4 -12.10 0.31 6.23
C LEU A 4 -12.56 0.62 4.80
N LEU A 5 -11.80 1.46 4.11
CA LEU A 5 -11.89 1.60 2.66
C LEU A 5 -10.60 1.06 2.04
N PHE A 6 -10.74 0.11 1.12
CA PHE A 6 -9.63 -0.35 0.29
C PHE A 6 -9.88 0.10 -1.15
N ILE A 7 -9.00 0.94 -1.68
CA ILE A 7 -9.01 1.41 -3.06
C ILE A 7 -8.11 0.46 -3.86
N GLY A 8 -8.65 -0.07 -4.96
CA GLY A 8 -7.86 -0.86 -5.91
C GLY A 8 -6.80 -0.02 -6.62
N ASP A 9 -6.19 -0.60 -7.64
CA ASP A 9 -5.08 0.00 -8.38
C ASP A 9 -5.36 1.42 -8.87
N ILE A 10 -4.58 2.36 -8.34
CA ILE A 10 -4.56 3.74 -8.82
C ILE A 10 -3.69 3.78 -10.08
N VAL A 11 -4.33 3.96 -11.24
CA VAL A 11 -3.64 3.95 -12.53
C VAL A 11 -3.45 5.36 -13.08
N GLY A 12 -2.20 5.81 -13.11
CA GLY A 12 -1.79 7.07 -13.73
C GLY A 12 -2.53 8.31 -13.21
N ARG A 13 -2.53 9.38 -14.02
CA ARG A 13 -3.18 10.65 -13.65
C ARG A 13 -4.69 10.51 -13.41
N PRO A 14 -5.47 9.81 -14.25
CA PRO A 14 -6.91 9.68 -14.02
C PRO A 14 -7.25 9.01 -12.69
N GLY A 15 -6.52 7.95 -12.31
CA GLY A 15 -6.71 7.30 -11.00
C GLY A 15 -6.39 8.25 -9.85
N ARG A 16 -5.28 9.00 -9.95
CA ARG A 16 -4.91 9.99 -8.92
C ARG A 16 -5.93 11.11 -8.80
N ASP A 17 -6.47 11.61 -9.91
CA ASP A 17 -7.50 12.66 -9.90
C ASP A 17 -8.79 12.16 -9.22
N LEU A 18 -9.19 10.90 -9.46
CA LEU A 18 -10.34 10.30 -8.77
C LEU A 18 -10.13 10.21 -7.25
N VAL A 19 -8.93 9.83 -6.81
CA VAL A 19 -8.59 9.82 -5.37
C VAL A 19 -8.64 11.23 -4.81
N ARG A 20 -7.93 12.18 -5.44
CA ARG A 20 -7.83 13.58 -4.99
C ARG A 20 -9.19 14.23 -4.78
N TYR A 21 -10.11 14.07 -5.74
CA TYR A 21 -11.40 14.76 -5.71
C TYR A 21 -12.53 13.93 -5.07
N GLY A 22 -12.44 12.60 -5.14
CA GLY A 22 -13.50 11.70 -4.68
C GLY A 22 -13.33 11.18 -3.25
N LEU A 23 -12.09 10.94 -2.81
CA LEU A 23 -11.83 10.29 -1.52
C LEU A 23 -12.42 11.04 -0.32
N PRO A 24 -12.27 12.38 -0.18
CA PRO A 24 -12.78 13.09 0.99
C PRO A 24 -14.29 12.91 1.21
N ALA A 25 -15.08 12.99 0.13
CA ALA A 25 -16.54 12.84 0.20
C ALA A 25 -16.96 11.40 0.56
N ILE A 26 -16.22 10.38 0.09
CA ILE A 26 -16.47 8.98 0.45
C ILE A 26 -16.15 8.75 1.94
N VAL A 27 -15.00 9.26 2.40
CA VAL A 27 -14.58 9.16 3.80
C VAL A 27 -15.60 9.81 4.71
N GLU A 28 -16.08 11.01 4.39
CA GLU A 28 -17.11 11.69 5.16
C GLU A 28 -18.45 10.95 5.13
N ARG A 29 -18.95 10.59 3.95
CA ARG A 29 -20.28 9.96 3.81
C ARG A 29 -20.36 8.61 4.52
N HIS A 30 -19.32 7.80 4.41
CA HIS A 30 -19.27 6.46 4.98
C HIS A 30 -18.57 6.42 6.34
N GLN A 31 -18.05 7.57 6.80
CA GLN A 31 -17.38 7.74 8.07
C GLN A 31 -16.23 6.73 8.23
N ILE A 32 -15.39 6.64 7.19
CA ILE A 32 -14.28 5.68 7.09
C ILE A 32 -13.21 6.01 8.14
N ASP A 33 -12.72 4.98 8.83
CA ASP A 33 -11.74 5.10 9.92
C ASP A 33 -10.29 4.94 9.44
N LEU A 34 -10.09 4.24 8.32
CA LEU A 34 -8.78 3.99 7.70
C LEU A 34 -8.94 3.71 6.20
N VAL A 35 -8.10 4.35 5.38
CA VAL A 35 -8.04 4.21 3.93
C VAL A 35 -6.74 3.51 3.53
N ILE A 36 -6.88 2.43 2.77
CA ILE A 36 -5.76 1.70 2.15
C ILE A 36 -5.92 1.84 0.63
N ALA A 37 -4.82 2.03 -0.10
CA ALA A 37 -4.88 2.10 -1.55
C ALA A 37 -3.71 1.35 -2.22
N ASN A 38 -3.99 0.61 -3.29
CA ASN A 38 -2.93 0.06 -4.14
C ASN A 38 -2.38 1.16 -5.07
N ALA A 39 -1.12 1.53 -4.85
CA ALA A 39 -0.45 2.59 -5.58
C ALA A 39 0.49 2.09 -6.69
N GLU A 40 0.52 0.79 -7.01
CA GLU A 40 1.55 0.20 -7.88
C GLU A 40 1.58 0.75 -9.31
N ASN A 41 0.48 1.33 -9.79
CA ASN A 41 0.34 1.84 -11.16
C ASN A 41 0.24 3.38 -11.21
N SER A 42 0.59 4.06 -10.11
CA SER A 42 0.28 5.47 -9.93
C SER A 42 1.14 6.38 -10.81
N ALA A 43 2.37 5.99 -11.15
CA ALA A 43 3.32 6.81 -11.91
C ALA A 43 3.29 6.51 -13.42
N ALA A 44 2.37 7.18 -14.13
CA ALA A 44 2.19 7.00 -15.58
C ALA A 44 1.91 5.54 -15.98
N GLY A 45 1.17 4.81 -15.13
CA GLY A 45 0.72 3.44 -15.38
C GLY A 45 1.55 2.36 -14.68
N PHE A 46 2.77 2.66 -14.20
CA PHE A 46 3.66 1.67 -13.58
C PHE A 46 4.54 2.32 -12.51
N GLY A 47 4.63 1.70 -11.34
CA GLY A 47 5.38 2.17 -10.18
C GLY A 47 4.81 3.41 -9.51
N ILE A 48 5.63 3.97 -8.62
CA ILE A 48 5.31 5.14 -7.79
C ILE A 48 6.56 6.03 -7.66
N THR A 49 6.36 7.35 -7.55
CA THR A 49 7.43 8.31 -7.18
C THR A 49 7.15 8.86 -5.80
N ARG A 50 8.16 9.45 -5.15
CA ARG A 50 8.01 10.08 -3.83
C ARG A 50 6.91 11.13 -3.82
N GLU A 51 6.94 12.05 -4.80
CA GLU A 51 5.93 13.10 -4.96
C GLU A 51 4.51 12.53 -5.06
N ILE A 52 4.31 11.45 -5.83
CA ILE A 52 3.00 10.83 -5.97
C ILE A 52 2.55 10.17 -4.67
N GLY A 53 3.44 9.47 -3.98
CA GLY A 53 3.12 8.85 -2.70
C GLY A 53 2.77 9.88 -1.62
N ASP A 54 3.55 10.95 -1.52
CA ASP A 54 3.31 12.06 -0.59
C ASP A 54 1.94 12.69 -0.84
N HIS A 55 1.59 12.94 -2.11
CA HIS A 55 0.25 13.44 -2.47
C HIS A 55 -0.88 12.48 -2.08
N LEU A 56 -0.72 11.17 -2.28
CA LEU A 56 -1.75 10.19 -1.88
C LEU A 56 -1.99 10.22 -0.37
N LEU A 57 -0.93 10.34 0.42
CA LEU A 57 -1.01 10.50 1.87
C LEU A 57 -1.73 11.80 2.25
N GLU A 58 -1.36 12.92 1.60
CA GLU A 58 -2.02 14.22 1.82
C GLU A 58 -3.52 14.20 1.47
N TRP A 59 -3.93 13.43 0.47
CA TRP A 59 -5.34 13.29 0.08
C TRP A 59 -6.14 12.36 1.00
N GLY A 60 -5.48 11.73 1.97
CA GLY A 60 -6.13 10.91 2.99
C GLY A 60 -6.02 9.40 2.80
N VAL A 61 -5.06 8.92 2.00
CA VAL A 61 -4.66 7.50 2.05
C VAL A 61 -3.79 7.30 3.30
N ASP A 62 -4.13 6.34 4.15
CA ASP A 62 -3.38 6.07 5.39
C ASP A 62 -2.26 5.04 5.16
N VAL A 63 -2.47 4.05 4.30
CA VAL A 63 -1.48 3.02 3.94
C VAL A 63 -1.51 2.77 2.43
N MET A 64 -0.33 2.73 1.81
CA MET A 64 -0.17 2.42 0.40
C MET A 64 0.33 0.98 0.23
N THR A 65 -0.44 0.13 -0.44
CA THR A 65 0.06 -1.15 -0.93
C THR A 65 0.59 -1.00 -2.36
N SER A 66 1.27 -2.03 -2.86
CA SER A 66 1.80 -2.08 -4.22
C SER A 66 1.78 -3.52 -4.74
N GLY A 67 2.48 -3.80 -5.84
CA GLY A 67 2.53 -5.13 -6.44
C GLY A 67 3.79 -5.35 -7.26
N ASN A 68 3.65 -5.92 -8.45
CA ASN A 68 4.77 -6.27 -9.30
C ASN A 68 5.49 -5.05 -9.91
N HIS A 69 4.81 -3.90 -10.00
CA HIS A 69 5.38 -2.68 -10.58
C HIS A 69 6.10 -1.76 -9.57
N ILE A 70 6.25 -2.18 -8.32
CA ILE A 70 6.85 -1.36 -7.25
C ILE A 70 8.28 -0.87 -7.58
N TRP A 71 9.03 -1.59 -8.42
CA TRP A 71 10.42 -1.25 -8.77
C TRP A 71 10.59 -0.53 -10.11
N ASP A 72 9.51 -0.21 -10.82
CA ASP A 72 9.59 0.32 -12.19
C ASP A 72 10.04 1.79 -12.26
N LYS A 73 10.02 2.50 -11.12
CA LYS A 73 10.59 3.85 -10.98
C LYS A 73 11.81 3.78 -10.07
N LYS A 74 12.95 4.32 -10.54
CA LYS A 74 14.19 4.36 -9.74
C LYS A 74 14.01 5.03 -8.38
N GLU A 75 13.21 6.09 -8.34
CA GLU A 75 12.88 6.83 -7.11
C GLU A 75 12.13 5.98 -6.07
N ALA A 76 11.46 4.89 -6.48
CA ALA A 76 10.75 4.01 -5.56
C ALA A 76 11.70 3.30 -4.59
N LEU A 77 12.95 3.04 -5.00
CA LEU A 77 13.96 2.38 -4.15
C LEU A 77 14.31 3.21 -2.92
N ASP A 78 14.52 4.51 -3.11
CA ASP A 78 14.82 5.43 -2.00
C ASP A 78 13.56 5.70 -1.18
N TYR A 79 12.43 5.88 -1.86
CA TYR A 79 11.17 6.23 -1.21
C TYR A 79 10.65 5.12 -0.29
N ILE A 80 10.69 3.86 -0.72
CA ILE A 80 10.17 2.73 0.06
C ILE A 80 10.96 2.50 1.36
N GLY A 81 12.23 2.91 1.41
CA GLY A 81 13.03 2.89 2.63
C GLY A 81 12.71 4.05 3.58
N ALA A 82 12.19 5.16 3.06
CA ALA A 82 11.89 6.36 3.83
C ALA A 82 10.44 6.42 4.35
N GLU A 83 9.49 5.83 3.62
CA GLU A 83 8.07 5.85 3.97
C GLU A 83 7.56 4.46 4.38
N PRO A 84 7.46 4.16 5.69
CA PRO A 84 7.08 2.83 6.16
C PRO A 84 5.65 2.42 5.82
N ARG A 85 4.78 3.36 5.43
CA ARG A 85 3.40 3.10 4.99
C ARG A 85 3.30 2.69 3.53
N LEU A 86 4.38 2.73 2.75
CA LEU A 86 4.44 2.17 1.40
C LEU A 86 4.91 0.72 1.46
N LEU A 87 3.99 -0.22 1.24
CA LEU A 87 4.23 -1.65 1.37
C LEU A 87 4.53 -2.29 0.02
N ARG A 88 5.68 -2.97 -0.07
CA ARG A 88 5.96 -3.94 -1.13
C ARG A 88 5.39 -5.31 -0.78
N PRO A 89 5.23 -6.24 -1.74
CA PRO A 89 4.90 -7.63 -1.42
C PRO A 89 5.87 -8.24 -0.40
N ALA A 90 5.35 -8.76 0.72
CA ALA A 90 6.12 -9.30 1.83
C ALA A 90 6.97 -10.52 1.44
N ASN A 91 6.54 -11.24 0.39
CA ASN A 91 7.20 -12.41 -0.15
C ASN A 91 8.25 -12.13 -1.23
N TYR A 92 8.72 -10.87 -1.37
CA TYR A 92 9.99 -10.62 -2.06
C TYR A 92 11.16 -11.26 -1.29
N PRO A 93 12.24 -11.72 -1.98
CA PRO A 93 13.39 -12.33 -1.34
C PRO A 93 14.03 -11.44 -0.27
N ALA A 94 14.71 -12.08 0.69
CA ALA A 94 15.44 -11.39 1.73
C ALA A 94 16.44 -10.36 1.15
N GLY A 95 16.46 -9.16 1.76
CA GLY A 95 17.29 -8.03 1.32
C GLY A 95 16.56 -7.02 0.44
N ALA A 96 15.34 -7.31 -0.04
CA ALA A 96 14.51 -6.30 -0.70
C ALA A 96 14.16 -5.16 0.30
N PRO A 97 14.32 -3.88 -0.09
CA PRO A 97 14.09 -2.75 0.81
C PRO A 97 12.59 -2.56 1.12
N GLY A 98 12.32 -1.81 2.19
CA GLY A 98 10.96 -1.47 2.59
C GLY A 98 10.19 -2.60 3.27
N ASN A 99 8.95 -2.30 3.63
CA ASN A 99 8.15 -3.15 4.49
C ASN A 99 7.17 -4.03 3.69
N GLY A 100 6.92 -5.24 4.20
CA GLY A 100 5.85 -6.13 3.73
C GLY A 100 4.52 -5.93 4.45
N SER A 101 4.57 -5.33 5.65
CA SER A 101 3.43 -5.11 6.52
C SER A 101 3.58 -3.81 7.33
N TYR A 102 2.47 -3.30 7.86
CA TYR A 102 2.45 -2.11 8.71
C TYR A 102 1.28 -2.15 9.70
N LEU A 103 1.55 -1.74 10.94
CA LEU A 103 0.55 -1.62 12.00
C LEU A 103 -0.04 -0.20 12.00
N ALA A 104 -1.10 0.00 11.23
CA ALA A 104 -1.81 1.27 11.16
C ALA A 104 -2.63 1.55 12.42
N ARG A 105 -2.88 2.84 12.66
CA ARG A 105 -3.78 3.32 13.73
C ARG A 105 -4.91 4.09 13.10
N THR A 106 -6.14 3.65 13.39
CA THR A 106 -7.35 4.41 13.08
C THR A 106 -7.38 5.73 13.85
N ARG A 107 -8.24 6.67 13.44
CA ARG A 107 -8.39 7.98 14.11
C ARG A 107 -8.75 7.89 15.60
N ASP A 108 -9.41 6.81 16.02
CA ASP A 108 -9.75 6.56 17.42
C ASP A 108 -8.78 5.60 18.15
N GLY A 109 -7.60 5.35 17.55
CA GLY A 109 -6.46 4.68 18.19
C GLY A 109 -6.44 3.15 18.07
N ARG A 110 -7.46 2.53 17.48
CA ARG A 110 -7.50 1.08 17.26
C ARG A 110 -6.48 0.66 16.20
N SER A 111 -5.79 -0.45 16.44
CA SER A 111 -4.80 -1.01 15.53
C SER A 111 -5.44 -1.75 14.36
N VAL A 112 -4.86 -1.61 13.17
CA VAL A 112 -5.18 -2.40 11.97
C VAL A 112 -3.87 -2.85 11.34
N GLY A 113 -3.65 -4.16 11.28
CA GLY A 113 -2.50 -4.74 10.57
C GLY A 113 -2.78 -4.80 9.06
N VAL A 114 -1.89 -4.22 8.25
CA VAL A 114 -1.94 -4.31 6.79
C VAL A 114 -0.77 -5.14 6.31
N VAL A 115 -1.04 -6.18 5.51
CA VAL A 115 -0.03 -7.06 4.93
C VAL A 115 -0.21 -7.05 3.41
N ASN A 116 0.86 -6.80 2.67
CA ASN A 116 0.87 -6.88 1.21
C ASN A 116 1.59 -8.15 0.77
N VAL A 117 1.03 -8.93 -0.15
CA VAL A 117 1.66 -10.14 -0.72
C VAL A 117 1.29 -10.30 -2.19
N MET A 118 2.14 -11.02 -2.94
CA MET A 118 1.95 -11.24 -4.36
C MET A 118 1.86 -12.73 -4.70
N GLY A 119 0.92 -13.07 -5.58
CA GLY A 119 0.78 -14.42 -6.12
C GLY A 119 1.95 -14.83 -7.02
N ARG A 120 2.03 -16.13 -7.36
CA ARG A 120 3.13 -16.70 -8.17
C ARG A 120 2.68 -17.28 -9.51
N VAL A 121 1.40 -17.64 -9.64
CA VAL A 121 0.86 -18.22 -10.88
C VAL A 121 0.82 -17.14 -11.96
N PHE A 122 1.55 -17.35 -13.05
CA PHE A 122 1.74 -16.35 -14.13
C PHE A 122 2.39 -15.03 -13.69
N MET A 123 3.12 -15.05 -12.57
CA MET A 123 3.79 -13.88 -11.99
C MET A 123 5.28 -14.18 -11.72
N LEU A 124 5.97 -13.27 -11.04
CA LEU A 124 7.36 -13.43 -10.63
C LEU A 124 7.55 -14.67 -9.73
N ASN A 125 8.67 -15.37 -9.92
CA ASN A 125 9.04 -16.49 -9.07
C ASN A 125 9.72 -15.98 -7.78
N ILE A 126 8.89 -15.68 -6.78
CA ILE A 126 9.31 -15.21 -5.46
C ILE A 126 8.88 -16.18 -4.35
N ASP A 127 9.10 -15.82 -3.10
CA ASP A 127 8.85 -16.70 -1.95
C ASP A 127 7.36 -17.06 -1.83
N ASP A 128 7.09 -18.16 -1.13
CA ASP A 128 5.73 -18.64 -0.93
C ASP A 128 4.86 -17.61 -0.19
N PRO A 129 3.76 -17.11 -0.81
CA PRO A 129 2.92 -16.08 -0.19
C PRO A 129 2.20 -16.60 1.05
N PHE A 130 1.84 -17.89 1.11
CA PHE A 130 1.13 -18.45 2.26
C PHE A 130 2.01 -18.43 3.52
N THR A 131 3.22 -18.98 3.41
CA THR A 131 4.21 -18.95 4.51
C THR A 131 4.54 -17.51 4.92
N SER A 132 4.66 -16.60 3.94
CA SER A 132 4.96 -15.19 4.20
C SER A 132 3.84 -14.48 4.96
N VAL A 133 2.56 -14.64 4.57
CA VAL A 133 1.42 -14.03 5.28
C VAL A 133 1.37 -14.48 6.74
N LEU A 134 1.55 -15.79 7.00
CA LEU A 134 1.51 -16.32 8.37
C LEU A 134 2.60 -15.70 9.25
N ARG A 135 3.82 -15.54 8.71
CA ARG A 135 4.92 -14.86 9.40
C ARG A 135 4.59 -13.41 9.72
N GLU A 136 4.10 -12.64 8.74
CA GLU A 136 3.75 -11.23 8.94
C GLU A 136 2.63 -11.05 9.98
N ILE A 137 1.63 -11.93 10.01
CA ILE A 137 0.55 -11.91 11.02
C ILE A 137 1.12 -12.09 12.43
N GLU A 138 2.08 -13.00 12.63
CA GLU A 138 2.69 -13.19 13.95
C GLU A 138 3.56 -11.99 14.36
N THR A 139 4.30 -11.39 13.41
CA THR A 139 5.06 -10.16 13.66
C THR A 139 4.16 -9.00 14.10
N LEU A 140 3.00 -8.82 13.47
CA LEU A 140 2.07 -7.73 13.78
C LEU A 140 1.33 -7.87 15.12
N LYS A 141 1.35 -9.07 15.73
CA LYS A 141 0.74 -9.33 17.04
C LYS A 141 1.64 -9.00 18.23
N GLN A 142 2.95 -8.88 18.00
CA GLN A 142 3.96 -8.56 19.02
C GLN A 142 3.96 -7.07 19.33
#